data_AF-A0A2W5KYJ3-F1
#
_entry.id   AF-A0A2W5KYJ3-F1
#
_cell.length_a   1.000
_cell.length_b   1.000
_cell.length_c   1.000
_cell.angle_alpha   90.00
_cell.angle_beta   90.00
_cell.angle_gamma   90.00
#
_symmetry.space_group_name_H-M   'P 1'
#
loop_
_entity.id
_entity.type
_entity.pdbx_description
1 polymer ?
#
loop_
_entity_poly.entity_id
_entity_poly.type
_entity_poly.pdbx_seq_one_letter_code
_entity_poly.pdbx_strand_id
1 'polypeptide(L)'
;MNPSVLYFSRWGNAVKALFFLLVAAVAFGVAGAMHRDSAPPAATVRPVDFALPPPPPRRSDPLAPFKIPLLIVAGCAALFYAGRHGLRAARGEVGVKIEGGRLHFHKSYAGVPADLPVADIVEALFDRADRLPGDAPFGARTGARLRHGLHLRYRSGDANGEVRLVDNDFDGGTEQLRRFAAQLDVWRQSAARVAHRD
;
A
#
# COMPACT_ATOMS: atom_id res chain seq x y z
N MET A 1 -6.05 -23.70 -7.16
CA MET A 1 -5.54 -23.07 -5.92
C MET A 1 -6.50 -23.38 -4.79
N ASN A 2 -5.97 -23.58 -3.58
CA ASN A 2 -6.78 -23.85 -2.40
C ASN A 2 -7.63 -22.60 -2.06
N PRO A 3 -8.98 -22.67 -2.00
CA PRO A 3 -9.83 -21.52 -1.72
C PRO A 3 -9.75 -21.04 -0.26
N SER A 4 -9.12 -21.79 0.63
CA SER A 4 -8.89 -21.37 2.03
C SER A 4 -7.63 -20.52 2.21
N VAL A 5 -6.85 -20.28 1.16
CA VAL A 5 -5.58 -19.53 1.24
C VAL A 5 -5.52 -18.47 0.15
N LEU A 6 -5.19 -17.24 0.55
CA LEU A 6 -4.86 -16.13 -0.32
C LEU A 6 -3.35 -15.88 -0.26
N TYR A 7 -2.67 -16.07 -1.37
CA TYR A 7 -1.26 -15.72 -1.53
C TYR A 7 -1.15 -14.30 -2.07
N PHE A 8 -0.17 -13.53 -1.60
CA PHE A 8 0.09 -12.22 -2.17
C PHE A 8 0.49 -12.33 -3.64
N SER A 9 0.00 -11.41 -4.48
CA SER A 9 0.33 -11.45 -5.89
C SER A 9 1.80 -11.16 -6.14
N ARG A 10 2.52 -12.09 -6.75
CA ARG A 10 3.93 -11.86 -7.10
C ARG A 10 4.06 -10.75 -8.13
N TRP A 11 3.23 -10.81 -9.18
CA TRP A 11 3.19 -9.80 -10.22
C TRP A 11 2.68 -8.45 -9.70
N GLY A 12 1.58 -8.44 -8.94
CA GLY A 12 1.05 -7.21 -8.36
C GLY A 12 2.05 -6.50 -7.44
N ASN A 13 2.79 -7.26 -6.62
CA ASN A 13 3.84 -6.69 -5.78
C ASN A 13 5.07 -6.26 -6.58
N ALA A 14 5.45 -6.97 -7.65
CA ALA A 14 6.54 -6.56 -8.53
C ALA A 14 6.24 -5.22 -9.22
N VAL A 15 5.04 -5.04 -9.76
CA VAL A 15 4.60 -3.79 -10.38
C VAL A 15 4.60 -2.64 -9.38
N LYS A 16 4.11 -2.86 -8.14
CA LYS A 16 4.18 -1.86 -7.06
C LYS A 16 5.62 -1.50 -6.71
N ALA A 17 6.50 -2.51 -6.61
CA ALA A 17 7.90 -2.28 -6.32
C ALA A 17 8.56 -1.40 -7.41
N LEU A 18 8.33 -1.72 -8.68
CA LEU A 18 8.81 -0.92 -9.82
C LEU A 18 8.27 0.51 -9.80
N PHE A 19 6.99 0.69 -9.50
CA PHE A 19 6.39 2.02 -9.35
C PHE A 19 7.10 2.84 -8.27
N PHE A 20 7.33 2.26 -7.09
CA PHE A 20 8.03 2.96 -6.01
C PHE A 20 9.51 3.21 -6.32
N LEU A 21 10.19 2.31 -7.03
CA LEU A 21 11.55 2.55 -7.52
C LEU A 21 11.61 3.72 -8.49
N LEU A 22 10.63 3.83 -9.41
CA LEU A 22 10.53 4.96 -10.33
C LEU A 22 10.34 6.28 -9.56
N VAL A 23 9.43 6.30 -8.58
CA VAL A 23 9.21 7.48 -7.73
C VAL A 23 10.48 7.87 -6.97
N ALA A 24 11.20 6.89 -6.41
CA ALA A 24 12.48 7.14 -5.74
C ALA A 24 13.53 7.73 -6.70
N ALA A 25 13.65 7.17 -7.90
CA ALA A 25 14.58 7.65 -8.92
C ALA A 25 14.29 9.10 -9.33
N VAL A 26 13.01 9.44 -9.53
CA VAL A 26 12.59 10.82 -9.82
C VAL A 26 12.90 11.74 -8.64
N ALA A 27 12.56 11.35 -7.41
CA ALA A 27 12.79 12.17 -6.22
C ALA A 27 14.29 12.49 -6.02
N PHE A 28 15.16 11.48 -6.09
CA PHE A 28 16.60 11.68 -5.98
C PHE A 28 17.20 12.40 -7.18
N GLY A 29 16.70 12.14 -8.39
CA GLY A 29 17.13 12.84 -9.60
C GLY A 29 16.85 14.34 -9.54
N VAL A 30 15.63 14.71 -9.13
CA VAL A 30 15.25 16.12 -8.93
C VAL A 30 16.03 16.75 -7.79
N ALA A 31 16.17 16.07 -6.65
CA ALA A 31 16.99 16.55 -5.53
C ALA A 31 18.45 16.80 -5.94
N GLY A 32 19.03 15.89 -6.71
CA GLY A 32 20.40 16.00 -7.23
C GLY A 32 20.57 17.14 -8.22
N ALA A 33 19.60 17.34 -9.13
CA ALA A 33 19.60 18.48 -10.05
C ALA A 33 19.52 19.82 -9.28
N MET A 34 18.59 19.93 -8.33
CA MET A 34 18.46 21.12 -7.48
C MET A 34 19.70 21.40 -6.65
N HIS A 35 20.36 20.37 -6.13
CA HIS A 35 21.60 20.52 -5.38
C HIS A 35 22.74 21.06 -6.25
N ARG A 36 22.85 20.57 -7.50
CA ARG A 36 23.84 21.09 -8.47
C ARG A 36 23.57 22.55 -8.83
N ASP A 37 22.31 22.92 -9.06
CA ASP A 37 21.92 24.30 -9.38
C ASP A 37 22.11 25.27 -8.19
N SER A 38 22.12 24.72 -6.98
CA SER A 38 22.37 25.46 -5.73
C SER A 38 23.87 25.61 -5.41
N ALA A 39 24.75 24.92 -6.13
CA ALA A 39 26.19 25.05 -5.91
C ALA A 39 26.63 26.49 -6.21
N PRO A 40 27.45 27.11 -5.34
CA PRO A 40 27.98 28.44 -5.63
C PRO A 40 28.79 28.38 -6.93
N PRO A 41 28.69 29.42 -7.80
CA PRO A 41 29.51 29.47 -9.01
C PRO A 41 30.98 29.34 -8.61
N ALA A 42 31.74 28.56 -9.39
CA ALA A 42 33.17 28.41 -9.18
C ALA A 42 33.81 29.80 -9.03
N ALA A 43 34.69 29.94 -8.03
CA ALA A 43 35.39 31.21 -7.79
C ALA A 43 36.12 31.61 -9.07
N THR A 44 35.55 32.59 -9.79
CA THR A 44 36.21 33.17 -10.95
C THR A 44 37.28 34.09 -10.42
N VAL A 45 38.55 33.71 -10.60
CA VAL A 45 39.66 34.64 -10.41
C VAL A 45 39.49 35.73 -11.47
N ARG A 46 39.03 36.91 -11.06
CA ARG A 46 38.80 38.04 -11.96
C ARG A 46 40.03 38.94 -11.99
N PRO A 47 40.45 39.41 -13.18
CA PRO A 47 41.33 40.57 -13.28
C PRO A 47 40.67 41.77 -12.60
N VAL A 48 41.48 42.58 -11.90
CA VAL A 48 41.05 43.64 -10.96
C VAL A 48 40.13 44.70 -11.59
N ASP A 49 40.10 44.82 -12.93
CA ASP A 49 39.49 45.95 -13.62
C ASP A 49 38.18 45.66 -14.38
N PHE A 50 37.57 44.48 -14.23
CA PHE A 50 36.30 44.14 -14.90
C PHE A 50 35.11 44.05 -13.94
N ALA A 51 34.35 45.14 -13.83
CA ALA A 51 33.08 45.19 -13.09
C ALA A 51 31.92 44.70 -13.98
N LEU A 52 31.52 43.43 -13.82
CA LEU A 52 30.25 42.94 -14.36
C LEU A 52 29.08 43.44 -13.49
N PRO A 53 27.93 43.83 -14.10
CA PRO A 53 26.75 44.19 -13.33
C PRO A 53 26.35 43.04 -12.39
N PRO A 54 25.87 43.34 -11.17
CA PRO A 54 25.47 42.32 -10.22
C PRO A 54 24.38 41.45 -10.86
N PRO A 55 24.43 40.12 -10.68
CA PRO A 55 23.39 39.25 -11.20
C PRO A 55 22.03 39.70 -10.65
N PRO A 56 20.94 39.61 -11.44
CA PRO A 56 19.62 39.97 -10.98
C PRO A 56 19.29 39.21 -9.68
N PRO A 57 18.63 39.86 -8.71
CA PRO A 57 18.30 39.22 -7.44
C PRO A 57 17.48 37.96 -7.72
N ARG A 58 18.01 36.80 -7.34
CA ARG A 58 17.25 35.55 -7.37
C ARG A 58 16.00 35.78 -6.53
N ARG A 59 14.80 35.64 -7.11
CA ARG A 59 13.56 35.60 -6.33
C ARG A 59 13.74 34.53 -5.25
N SER A 60 13.77 34.95 -3.99
CA SER A 60 13.93 34.06 -2.86
C SER A 60 12.66 33.23 -2.73
N ASP A 61 12.70 32.00 -3.25
CA ASP A 61 11.66 31.03 -2.97
C ASP A 61 11.76 30.63 -1.49
N PRO A 62 10.78 31.01 -0.65
CA PRO A 62 10.84 30.76 0.79
C PRO A 62 10.84 29.27 1.13
N LEU A 63 10.42 28.40 0.20
CA LEU A 63 10.40 26.96 0.38
C LEU A 63 11.67 26.26 -0.13
N ALA A 64 12.58 26.98 -0.79
CA ALA A 64 13.85 26.44 -1.30
C ALA A 64 14.63 25.57 -0.29
N PRO A 65 14.79 25.94 1.01
CA PRO A 65 15.55 25.11 1.95
C PRO A 65 14.87 23.79 2.29
N PHE A 66 13.55 23.66 2.09
CA PHE A 66 12.79 22.46 2.44
C PHE A 66 12.64 21.48 1.27
N LYS A 67 12.78 21.93 0.02
CA LYS A 67 12.53 21.11 -1.17
C LYS A 67 13.46 19.90 -1.27
N ILE A 68 14.77 20.11 -1.12
CA ILE A 68 15.76 19.02 -1.21
C ILE A 68 15.57 18.01 -0.06
N PRO A 69 15.48 18.42 1.22
CA PRO A 69 15.17 17.49 2.31
C PRO A 69 13.86 16.73 2.12
N LEU A 70 12.79 17.40 1.67
CA LEU A 70 11.50 16.77 1.42
C LEU A 70 11.60 15.69 0.33
N LEU A 71 12.30 15.98 -0.77
CA LEU A 71 12.52 15.02 -1.85
C LEU A 71 13.37 13.83 -1.40
N ILE A 72 14.37 14.04 -0.54
CA ILE A 72 15.17 12.96 0.04
C ILE A 72 14.29 12.06 0.90
N VAL A 73 13.49 12.64 1.80
CA VAL A 73 12.57 11.88 2.66
C VAL A 73 11.56 11.10 1.83
N ALA A 74 10.97 11.73 0.80
CA ALA A 74 10.06 11.07 -0.13
C ALA A 74 10.72 9.91 -0.88
N GLY A 75 11.96 10.10 -1.35
CA GLY A 75 12.75 9.07 -2.02
C GLY A 75 13.07 7.89 -1.11
N CYS A 76 13.49 8.15 0.14
CA CYS A 76 13.73 7.12 1.15
C CYS A 76 12.46 6.34 1.49
N ALA A 77 11.33 7.03 1.68
CA ALA A 77 10.04 6.39 1.90
C ALA A 77 9.65 5.50 0.71
N ALA A 78 9.83 5.98 -0.52
CA ALA A 78 9.57 5.20 -1.72
C ALA A 78 10.48 3.95 -1.80
N LEU A 79 11.78 4.05 -1.50
CA LEU A 79 12.66 2.89 -1.44
C LEU A 79 12.23 1.85 -0.40
N PHE A 80 11.78 2.30 0.78
CA PHE A 80 11.23 1.40 1.80
C PHE A 80 10.03 0.61 1.26
N TYR A 81 9.06 1.28 0.61
CA TYR A 81 7.92 0.61 0.01
C TYR A 81 8.31 -0.30 -1.16
N ALA A 82 9.27 0.11 -1.98
CA ALA A 82 9.83 -0.73 -3.04
C ALA A 82 10.44 -2.02 -2.48
N GLY A 83 11.26 -1.94 -1.44
CA GLY A 83 11.84 -3.11 -0.77
C GLY A 83 10.78 -4.01 -0.15
N ARG A 84 9.80 -3.43 0.55
CA ARG A 84 8.68 -4.16 1.17
C ARG A 84 7.87 -4.95 0.12
N HIS A 85 7.52 -4.32 -1.00
CA HIS A 85 6.78 -5.00 -2.08
C HIS A 85 7.67 -5.98 -2.86
N GLY A 86 8.93 -5.64 -3.12
CA GLY A 86 9.89 -6.52 -3.78
C GLY A 86 10.11 -7.81 -3.00
N LEU A 87 10.23 -7.72 -1.67
CA LEU A 87 10.37 -8.90 -0.80
C LEU A 87 9.15 -9.83 -0.89
N ARG A 88 7.94 -9.27 -0.91
CA ARG A 88 6.70 -10.06 -1.10
C ARG A 88 6.63 -10.72 -2.46
N ALA A 89 7.03 -10.01 -3.52
CA ALA A 89 7.08 -10.56 -4.87
C ALA A 89 8.06 -11.75 -4.96
N ALA A 90 9.20 -11.66 -4.26
CA ALA A 90 10.21 -12.71 -4.23
C ALA A 90 9.75 -13.94 -3.43
N ARG A 91 9.12 -13.74 -2.26
CA ARG A 91 8.80 -14.83 -1.32
C ARG A 91 7.46 -15.51 -1.55
N GLY A 92 6.50 -14.88 -2.24
CA GLY A 92 5.18 -15.48 -2.47
C GLY A 92 4.45 -15.82 -1.16
N GLU A 93 4.50 -14.89 -0.20
CA GLU A 93 3.97 -15.09 1.16
C GLU A 93 2.44 -15.26 1.17
N VAL A 94 1.95 -16.00 2.16
CA VAL A 94 0.51 -16.11 2.45
C VAL A 94 0.02 -14.78 3.02
N GLY A 95 -0.97 -14.18 2.37
CA GLY A 95 -1.61 -12.95 2.82
C GLY A 95 -2.69 -13.21 3.86
N VAL A 96 -3.59 -14.16 3.58
CA VAL A 96 -4.67 -14.57 4.48
C VAL A 96 -4.93 -16.07 4.35
N LYS A 97 -5.16 -16.77 5.46
CA LYS A 97 -5.48 -18.21 5.46
C LYS A 97 -6.63 -18.51 6.42
N ILE A 98 -7.54 -19.40 6.04
CA ILE A 98 -8.56 -19.97 6.92
C ILE A 98 -8.03 -21.31 7.43
N GLU A 99 -7.84 -21.45 8.74
CA GLU A 99 -7.34 -22.67 9.37
C GLU A 99 -7.87 -22.80 10.80
N GLY A 100 -8.36 -23.99 11.15
CA GLY A 100 -8.84 -24.29 12.50
C GLY A 100 -10.02 -23.40 12.95
N GLY A 101 -10.88 -22.99 12.02
CA GLY A 101 -12.00 -22.09 12.32
C GLY A 101 -11.59 -20.63 12.57
N ARG A 102 -10.35 -20.26 12.19
CA ARG A 102 -9.79 -18.91 12.33
C ARG A 102 -9.25 -18.40 11.00
N LEU A 103 -9.29 -17.09 10.81
CA LEU A 103 -8.57 -16.34 9.79
C LEU A 103 -7.21 -15.90 10.34
N HIS A 104 -6.16 -16.26 9.64
CA HIS A 104 -4.79 -15.88 9.94
C HIS A 104 -4.38 -14.79 8.95
N PHE A 105 -4.08 -13.60 9.46
CA PHE A 105 -3.64 -12.47 8.65
C PHE A 105 -2.13 -12.35 8.66
N HIS A 106 -1.57 -12.04 7.51
CA HIS A 106 -0.17 -11.68 7.42
C HIS A 106 0.16 -10.45 8.28
N LYS A 107 1.36 -10.40 8.87
CA LYS A 107 1.85 -9.30 9.74
C LYS A 107 1.79 -7.90 9.12
N SER A 108 1.52 -7.81 7.82
CA SER A 108 1.34 -6.55 7.11
C SER A 108 0.01 -5.85 7.34
N TYR A 109 -1.01 -6.57 7.81
CA TYR A 109 -2.32 -6.01 8.14
C TYR A 109 -2.27 -5.37 9.53
N ALA A 110 -1.62 -4.21 9.62
CA ALA A 110 -1.54 -3.46 10.87
C ALA A 110 -2.95 -3.06 11.35
N GLY A 111 -3.22 -3.23 12.65
CA GLY A 111 -4.52 -2.92 13.24
C GLY A 111 -5.59 -4.02 13.10
N VAL A 112 -5.26 -5.14 12.45
CA VAL A 112 -6.13 -6.34 12.41
C VAL A 112 -5.54 -7.40 13.35
N PRO A 113 -6.37 -8.12 14.13
CA PRO A 113 -5.89 -9.27 14.91
C PRO A 113 -5.15 -10.25 14.02
N ALA A 114 -4.00 -10.76 14.49
CA ALA A 114 -3.23 -11.76 13.73
C ALA A 114 -4.07 -13.00 13.43
N ASP A 115 -4.85 -13.43 14.43
CA ASP A 115 -5.80 -14.53 14.32
C ASP A 115 -7.20 -14.02 14.68
N LEU A 116 -8.16 -14.22 13.79
CA LEU A 116 -9.55 -13.82 13.96
C LEU A 116 -10.46 -15.05 13.88
N PRO A 117 -11.19 -15.43 14.94
CA PRO A 117 -12.19 -16.49 14.86
C PRO A 117 -13.22 -16.19 13.78
N VAL A 118 -13.54 -17.20 12.97
CA VAL A 118 -14.53 -17.05 11.88
C VAL A 118 -15.92 -16.73 12.45
N ALA A 119 -16.21 -17.19 13.67
CA ALA A 119 -17.43 -16.88 14.42
C ALA A 119 -17.56 -15.37 14.76
N ASP A 120 -16.45 -14.66 14.90
CA ASP A 120 -16.45 -13.23 15.26
C ASP A 120 -16.69 -12.32 14.06
N ILE A 121 -16.72 -12.87 12.85
CA ILE A 121 -17.04 -12.14 11.62
C ILE A 121 -18.55 -11.91 11.57
N VAL A 122 -18.95 -10.67 11.74
CA VAL A 122 -20.35 -10.22 11.68
C VAL A 122 -20.80 -10.12 10.23
N GLU A 123 -19.92 -9.69 9.34
CA GLU A 123 -20.26 -9.42 7.94
C GLU A 123 -19.09 -9.74 7.03
N ALA A 124 -19.40 -10.35 5.89
CA ALA A 124 -18.46 -10.59 4.80
C ALA A 124 -19.16 -10.20 3.50
N LEU A 125 -18.65 -9.18 2.82
CA LEU A 125 -19.26 -8.64 1.60
C LEU A 125 -18.22 -8.64 0.48
N PHE A 126 -18.47 -9.44 -0.54
CA PHE A 126 -17.67 -9.47 -1.76
C PHE A 126 -18.41 -8.70 -2.86
N ASP A 127 -17.85 -7.58 -3.30
CA ASP A 127 -18.40 -6.77 -4.39
C ASP A 127 -17.28 -5.96 -5.05
N ARG A 128 -17.63 -5.15 -6.05
CA ARG A 128 -16.75 -4.13 -6.59
C ARG A 128 -16.30 -3.18 -5.50
N ALA A 129 -15.04 -2.79 -5.60
CA ALA A 129 -14.37 -1.98 -4.61
C ALA A 129 -15.03 -0.59 -4.42
N ASP A 130 -15.74 -0.05 -5.41
CA ASP A 130 -16.48 1.21 -5.26
C ASP A 130 -17.80 1.09 -4.49
N ARG A 131 -18.31 -0.14 -4.29
CA ARG A 131 -19.56 -0.43 -3.56
C ARG A 131 -19.34 -0.89 -2.13
N LEU A 132 -18.10 -1.23 -1.78
CA LEU A 132 -17.76 -1.65 -0.43
C LEU A 132 -17.82 -0.46 0.54
N PRO A 133 -18.25 -0.69 1.80
CA PRO A 133 -18.20 0.33 2.85
C PRO A 133 -16.79 0.92 3.04
N GLY A 134 -16.74 2.17 3.47
CA GLY A 134 -15.52 2.90 3.83
C GLY A 134 -15.14 4.04 2.87
N ASP A 135 -14.42 5.03 3.40
CA ASP A 135 -13.97 6.19 2.63
C ASP A 135 -12.77 5.84 1.74
N ALA A 136 -13.03 5.67 0.44
CA ALA A 136 -11.98 5.67 -0.57
C ALA A 136 -11.67 7.11 -0.99
N PRO A 137 -10.40 7.57 -0.94
CA PRO A 137 -10.03 8.90 -1.43
C PRO A 137 -10.43 9.07 -2.90
N PHE A 138 -10.83 10.28 -3.29
CA PHE A 138 -11.55 10.55 -4.55
C PHE A 138 -10.83 9.99 -5.81
N GLY A 139 -9.50 10.03 -5.86
CA GLY A 139 -8.70 9.45 -6.95
C GLY A 139 -8.66 7.91 -7.00
N ALA A 140 -8.97 7.24 -5.89
CA ALA A 140 -9.08 5.78 -5.82
C ALA A 140 -10.41 5.25 -6.38
N ARG A 141 -11.44 6.09 -6.56
CA ARG A 141 -12.78 5.67 -7.03
C ARG A 141 -12.76 5.13 -8.45
N THR A 142 -12.02 5.77 -9.36
CA THR A 142 -11.94 5.33 -10.76
C THR A 142 -11.24 3.97 -10.88
N GLY A 143 -10.18 3.75 -10.09
CA GLY A 143 -9.50 2.45 -10.01
C GLY A 143 -10.33 1.39 -9.26
N ALA A 144 -11.14 1.79 -8.29
CA ALA A 144 -12.01 0.90 -7.52
C ALA A 144 -13.16 0.32 -8.35
N ARG A 145 -13.66 1.03 -9.38
CA ARG A 145 -14.67 0.51 -10.32
C ARG A 145 -14.23 -0.72 -11.11
N LEU A 146 -12.92 -0.87 -11.32
CA LEU A 146 -12.32 -1.97 -12.06
C LEU A 146 -11.89 -3.14 -11.18
N ARG A 147 -12.08 -3.02 -9.86
CA ARG A 147 -11.55 -3.95 -8.87
C ARG A 147 -12.66 -4.51 -8.02
N HIS A 148 -12.42 -5.70 -7.49
CA HIS A 148 -13.27 -6.32 -6.48
C HIS A 148 -12.52 -6.36 -5.15
N GLY A 149 -13.29 -6.34 -4.08
CA GLY A 149 -12.76 -6.54 -2.75
C GLY A 149 -13.69 -7.37 -1.89
N LEU A 150 -13.12 -7.91 -0.82
CA LEU A 150 -13.83 -8.53 0.27
C LEU A 150 -13.73 -7.62 1.48
N HIS A 151 -14.86 -7.08 1.91
CA HIS A 151 -15.00 -6.32 3.14
C HIS A 151 -15.43 -7.27 4.26
N LEU A 152 -14.68 -7.28 5.36
CA LEU A 152 -15.00 -8.06 6.55
C LEU A 152 -15.21 -7.10 7.72
N ARG A 153 -16.35 -7.21 8.38
CA ARG A 153 -16.62 -6.57 9.66
C ARG A 153 -16.64 -7.63 10.74
N TYR A 154 -15.89 -7.41 11.80
CA TYR A 154 -15.68 -8.39 12.85
C TYR A 154 -15.71 -7.76 14.24
N ARG A 155 -15.94 -8.59 15.25
CA ARG A 155 -15.80 -8.21 16.66
C ARG A 155 -14.44 -8.67 17.17
N SER A 156 -13.77 -7.85 17.96
CA SER A 156 -12.53 -8.23 18.63
C SER A 156 -12.54 -7.62 20.03
N GLY A 157 -12.82 -8.46 21.03
CA GLY A 157 -13.13 -7.98 22.38
C GLY A 157 -14.32 -7.02 22.36
N ASP A 158 -14.14 -5.83 22.94
CA ASP A 158 -15.17 -4.79 23.04
C ASP A 158 -15.26 -3.88 21.81
N ALA A 159 -14.42 -4.09 20.79
CA ALA A 159 -14.36 -3.24 19.60
C ALA A 159 -14.87 -3.95 18.35
N ASN A 160 -15.53 -3.19 17.47
CA ASN A 160 -15.79 -3.62 16.10
C ASN A 160 -14.61 -3.19 15.23
N GLY A 161 -14.08 -4.12 14.44
CA GLY A 161 -13.04 -3.89 13.46
C GLY A 161 -13.52 -4.12 12.04
N GLU A 162 -12.87 -3.47 11.09
CA GLU A 162 -13.10 -3.64 9.67
C GLU A 162 -11.78 -3.95 8.96
N VAL A 163 -11.81 -4.89 8.03
CA VAL A 163 -10.68 -5.17 7.14
C VAL A 163 -11.15 -5.35 5.73
N ARG A 164 -10.37 -4.81 4.80
CA ARG A 164 -10.65 -4.87 3.37
C ARG A 164 -9.52 -5.54 2.63
N LEU A 165 -9.87 -6.59 1.90
CA LEU A 165 -8.98 -7.35 1.04
C LEU A 165 -9.30 -6.99 -0.41
N VAL A 166 -8.30 -6.63 -1.23
CA VAL A 166 -8.50 -6.18 -2.61
C VAL A 166 -7.89 -7.20 -3.57
N ASP A 167 -8.58 -7.51 -4.66
CA ASP A 167 -8.20 -8.54 -5.62
C ASP A 167 -6.76 -8.42 -6.14
N ASN A 168 -6.31 -7.21 -6.47
CA ASN A 168 -4.97 -6.96 -7.01
C ASN A 168 -3.82 -7.23 -6.03
N ASP A 169 -4.12 -7.45 -4.75
CA ASP A 169 -3.12 -7.83 -3.75
C ASP A 169 -2.85 -9.33 -3.76
N PHE A 170 -3.68 -10.14 -4.41
CA PHE A 170 -3.63 -11.60 -4.32
C PHE A 170 -3.43 -12.29 -5.68
N ASP A 171 -2.69 -13.40 -5.66
CA ASP A 171 -2.57 -14.26 -6.83
C ASP A 171 -3.93 -14.89 -7.17
N GLY A 172 -4.24 -14.98 -8.46
CA GLY A 172 -5.55 -15.38 -8.97
C GLY A 172 -6.63 -14.28 -8.92
N GLY A 173 -6.30 -13.10 -8.35
CA GLY A 173 -7.10 -11.89 -8.45
C GLY A 173 -8.54 -12.05 -7.97
N THR A 174 -9.49 -11.50 -8.73
CA THR A 174 -10.92 -11.47 -8.40
C THR A 174 -11.49 -12.87 -8.18
N GLU A 175 -11.12 -13.84 -9.02
CA GLU A 175 -11.68 -15.18 -8.97
C GLU A 175 -11.21 -15.95 -7.73
N GLN A 176 -9.93 -15.83 -7.37
CA GLN A 176 -9.43 -16.44 -6.14
C GLN A 176 -10.04 -15.76 -4.91
N LEU A 177 -10.18 -14.43 -4.92
CA LEU A 177 -10.83 -13.69 -3.83
C LEU A 177 -12.32 -14.08 -3.68
N ARG A 178 -13.03 -14.28 -4.79
CA ARG A 178 -14.43 -14.74 -4.80
C ARG A 178 -14.56 -16.14 -4.20
N ARG A 179 -13.69 -17.08 -4.59
CA ARG A 179 -13.67 -18.44 -4.04
C ARG A 179 -13.35 -18.45 -2.55
N PHE A 180 -12.44 -17.58 -2.12
CA PHE A 180 -12.11 -17.39 -0.72
C PHE A 180 -13.29 -16.84 0.09
N ALA A 181 -13.98 -15.82 -0.44
CA ALA A 181 -15.19 -15.28 0.19
C ALA A 181 -16.28 -16.36 0.35
N ALA A 182 -16.55 -17.12 -0.71
CA ALA A 182 -17.52 -18.22 -0.66
C ALA A 182 -17.13 -19.29 0.36
N GLN A 183 -15.84 -19.66 0.41
CA GLN A 183 -15.34 -20.60 1.41
C GLN A 183 -15.51 -20.06 2.84
N LEU A 184 -15.21 -18.78 3.05
CA LEU A 184 -15.37 -18.13 4.34
C LEU A 184 -16.84 -18.17 4.81
N ASP A 185 -17.79 -17.90 3.92
CA ASP A 185 -19.21 -17.95 4.25
C ASP A 185 -19.68 -19.36 4.62
N VAL A 186 -19.21 -20.39 3.91
CA VAL A 186 -19.50 -21.80 4.27
C VAL A 186 -19.01 -22.12 5.69
N TRP A 187 -17.82 -21.62 6.06
CA TRP A 187 -17.27 -21.83 7.40
C TRP A 187 -18.03 -21.03 8.46
N ARG A 188 -18.43 -19.78 8.18
CA ARG A 188 -19.26 -18.96 9.07
C ARG A 188 -20.60 -19.62 9.36
N GLN A 189 -21.30 -20.10 8.33
CA GLN A 189 -22.57 -20.82 8.48
C GLN A 189 -22.40 -22.12 9.26
N SER A 190 -21.27 -22.81 9.11
CA SER A 190 -20.99 -24.04 9.84
C SER A 190 -20.71 -23.76 11.32
N ALA A 191 -19.95 -22.72 11.64
CA ALA A 191 -19.71 -22.28 13.02
C ALA A 191 -21.03 -21.86 13.72
N ALA A 192 -21.88 -21.10 13.03
CA ALA A 192 -23.19 -20.68 13.56
C ALA A 192 -24.11 -21.87 13.85
N ARG A 193 -24.09 -22.91 12.99
CA ARG A 193 -24.88 -24.14 13.22
C ARG A 193 -24.41 -24.95 14.43
N VAL A 194 -23.10 -24.96 14.71
CA VAL A 194 -22.56 -25.63 15.91
C VAL A 194 -22.99 -24.86 17.16
N ALA A 195 -22.85 -23.53 17.16
CA ALA A 195 -23.22 -22.68 18.30
C ALA A 195 -24.73 -22.71 18.66
N HIS A 196 -25.60 -23.13 17.74
CA HIS A 196 -27.04 -23.28 18.01
C HIS A 196 -27.45 -24.68 18.48
N ARG A 197 -26.53 -25.66 18.46
CA ARG A 197 -26.78 -27.03 18.93
C ARG A 197 -26.35 -27.27 20.38
N ASP A 198 -25.51 -26.40 20.91
CA ASP A 198 -25.09 -26.35 22.31
C ASP A 198 -26.02 -25.42 23.11
#